data_AF-A0A914NS28-F1
#
_entry.id   AF-A0A914NS28-F1
#
_cell.length_a   1.000
_cell.length_b   1.000
_cell.length_c   1.000
_cell.angle_alpha   90.00
_cell.angle_beta   90.00
_cell.angle_gamma   90.00
#
_symmetry.space_group_name_H-M   'P 1'
#
loop_
_entity.id
_entity.type
_entity.pdbx_description
1 polymer ?
#
loop_
_entity_poly.entity_id
_entity_poly.type
_entity_poly.pdbx_seq_one_letter_code
_entity_poly.pdbx_strand_id
1 'polypeptide(L)'
;VIPPRSIDIPVLPMKVGEDDERLLFPLCSQCAREHPEGGVNENYSCPHSDQQRGWVSTCTSLELNAALEEGYIVTKVFRVLEYDSSDDQLFAPYISEFMAAKFIHLGSIIV
;
A
#
# COMPACT_ATOMS: atom_id res chain seq x y z
N VAL A 1 4.22 -5.82 -10.41
CA VAL A 1 4.26 -4.34 -10.46
C VAL A 1 5.68 -3.86 -10.29
N ILE A 2 6.05 -2.75 -10.90
CA ILE A 2 7.35 -2.09 -10.76
C ILE A 2 7.07 -0.65 -10.33
N PRO A 3 7.57 -0.19 -9.18
CA PRO A 3 7.40 1.20 -8.77
C PRO A 3 8.14 2.18 -9.70
N PRO A 4 7.77 3.48 -9.70
CA PRO A 4 8.63 4.52 -10.24
C PRO A 4 9.95 4.62 -9.45
N ARG A 5 10.98 5.24 -10.03
CA ARG A 5 12.30 5.42 -9.38
C ARG A 5 12.25 6.44 -8.24
N SER A 6 11.31 7.39 -8.30
CA SER A 6 11.10 8.45 -7.34
C SER A 6 9.60 8.78 -7.30
N ILE A 7 9.07 8.95 -6.09
CA ILE A 7 7.68 9.26 -5.77
C ILE A 7 7.67 9.80 -4.33
N ASP A 8 6.70 10.67 -4.02
CA ASP A 8 6.57 11.28 -2.68
C ASP A 8 6.06 10.27 -1.64
N ILE A 9 5.01 9.51 -1.99
CA ILE A 9 4.37 8.54 -1.10
C ILE A 9 4.17 7.22 -1.84
N PRO A 10 4.93 6.16 -1.51
CA PRO A 10 4.77 4.87 -2.16
C PRO A 10 3.39 4.24 -1.84
N VAL A 11 2.73 3.69 -2.88
CA VAL A 11 1.32 3.28 -2.81
C VAL A 11 1.17 1.80 -2.43
N LEU A 12 1.92 0.92 -3.09
CA LEU A 12 1.72 -0.52 -2.94
C LEU A 12 2.63 -1.12 -1.86
N PRO A 13 2.06 -1.91 -0.92
CA PRO A 13 2.85 -2.56 0.10
C PRO A 13 3.48 -3.88 -0.37
N MET A 14 4.44 -4.35 0.41
CA MET A 14 5.07 -5.65 0.32
C MET A 14 5.39 -6.17 1.72
N LYS A 15 5.11 -7.45 1.97
CA LYS A 15 5.60 -8.14 3.17
C LYS A 15 7.04 -8.60 2.98
N VAL A 16 7.89 -8.35 3.97
CA VAL A 16 9.31 -8.69 3.95
C VAL A 16 9.71 -9.33 5.29
N GLY A 17 10.51 -10.39 5.24
CA GLY A 17 10.89 -11.21 6.39
C GLY A 17 10.36 -12.63 6.25
N GLU A 18 11.09 -13.61 6.78
CA GLU A 18 10.66 -15.02 6.78
C GLU A 18 9.94 -15.40 8.09
N ASP A 19 10.50 -15.01 9.24
CA ASP A 19 9.96 -15.35 10.57
C ASP A 19 9.18 -14.19 11.23
N ASP A 20 9.53 -12.93 10.94
CA ASP A 20 8.87 -11.71 11.43
C ASP A 20 8.53 -10.81 10.24
N GLU A 21 7.36 -11.05 9.64
CA GLU A 21 6.91 -10.32 8.45
C GLU A 21 6.61 -8.84 8.78
N ARG A 22 7.35 -7.94 8.15
CA ARG A 22 7.08 -6.49 8.18
C ARG A 22 6.38 -6.05 6.91
N LEU A 23 5.35 -5.22 7.05
CA LEU A 23 4.69 -4.56 5.93
C LEU A 23 5.46 -3.28 5.59
N LEU A 24 6.09 -3.25 4.42
CA LEU A 24 6.84 -2.09 3.92
C LEU A 24 6.17 -1.53 2.67
N PHE A 25 6.43 -0.26 2.36
CA PHE A 25 6.00 0.41 1.13
C PHE A 25 7.23 0.78 0.28
N PRO A 26 7.91 -0.19 -0.36
CA PRO A 26 9.20 0.05 -0.99
C PRO A 26 9.10 0.50 -2.46
N LEU A 27 10.15 1.18 -2.95
CA LEU A 27 10.37 1.46 -4.38
C LEU A 27 11.23 0.40 -5.09
N CYS A 28 11.80 -0.54 -4.32
CA CYS A 28 12.55 -1.68 -4.81
C CYS A 28 12.36 -2.87 -3.87
N SER A 29 11.82 -3.97 -4.40
CA SER A 29 11.63 -5.20 -3.62
C SER A 29 12.94 -5.81 -3.14
N GLN A 30 14.03 -5.66 -3.91
CA GLN A 30 15.34 -6.18 -3.52
C GLN A 30 15.96 -5.34 -2.39
N CYS A 31 15.93 -4.00 -2.48
CA CYS A 31 16.37 -3.14 -1.37
C CYS A 31 15.60 -3.44 -0.08
N ALA A 32 14.28 -3.63 -0.19
CA ALA A 32 13.44 -3.93 0.96
C ALA A 32 13.86 -5.24 1.65
N ARG A 33 14.20 -6.28 0.87
CA ARG A 33 14.71 -7.56 1.40
C ARG A 33 16.13 -7.45 1.98
N GLU A 34 16.99 -6.67 1.35
CA GLU A 34 18.37 -6.43 1.82
C GLU A 34 18.39 -5.59 3.11
N HIS A 35 17.40 -4.71 3.28
CA HIS A 35 17.29 -3.79 4.41
C HIS A 35 15.87 -3.83 5.01
N PRO A 36 15.47 -4.94 5.65
CA PRO A 36 14.09 -5.18 6.11
C PRO A 36 13.67 -4.28 7.27
N GLU A 37 14.63 -3.69 7.99
CA GLU A 37 14.34 -2.72 9.05
C GLU A 37 13.98 -1.33 8.51
N GLY A 38 14.13 -1.12 7.21
CA GLY A 38 13.85 0.14 6.55
C GLY A 38 14.84 1.25 6.89
N GLY A 39 14.59 2.42 6.31
CA GLY A 39 15.39 3.63 6.50
C GLY A 39 15.26 4.56 5.30
N VAL A 40 15.06 5.86 5.55
CA VAL A 40 15.07 6.88 4.50
C VAL A 40 16.50 7.40 4.38
N ASN A 41 17.11 7.19 3.22
CA ASN A 41 18.41 7.76 2.89
C ASN A 41 18.24 8.60 1.61
N GLU A 42 18.22 9.92 1.79
CA GLU A 42 18.04 10.89 0.70
C GLU A 42 19.12 10.77 -0.39
N ASN A 43 20.31 10.28 -0.04
CA ASN A 43 21.43 10.10 -0.97
C ASN A 43 21.49 8.69 -1.58
N TYR A 44 20.56 7.81 -1.24
CA TYR A 44 20.57 6.45 -1.75
C TYR A 44 19.99 6.38 -3.17
N SER A 45 20.81 5.92 -4.12
CA SER A 45 20.36 5.57 -5.46
C SER A 45 20.36 4.05 -5.62
N CYS A 46 19.17 3.47 -5.74
CA CYS A 46 18.99 2.03 -5.96
C CYS A 46 19.67 1.58 -7.27
N PRO A 47 20.65 0.65 -7.23
CA PRO A 47 21.35 0.16 -8.42
C PRO A 47 20.60 -0.97 -9.13
N HIS A 48 19.51 -1.47 -8.55
CA HIS A 48 18.80 -2.63 -9.07
C HIS A 48 18.05 -2.32 -10.37
N SER A 49 17.96 -3.34 -11.22
CA SER A 49 17.18 -3.31 -12.46
C SER A 49 15.67 -3.30 -12.16
N ASP A 50 14.86 -2.92 -13.15
CA ASP A 50 13.41 -2.88 -12.98
C ASP A 50 12.81 -4.27 -12.69
N GLN A 51 13.42 -5.34 -13.20
CA GLN A 51 13.04 -6.72 -12.89
C GLN A 51 13.26 -7.07 -11.41
N GLN A 52 14.37 -6.62 -10.82
CA GLN A 52 14.68 -6.82 -9.41
C GLN A 52 13.83 -5.93 -8.49
N ARG A 53 13.51 -4.73 -8.95
CA ARG A 53 12.70 -3.76 -8.20
C ARG A 53 11.24 -4.20 -8.07
N GLY A 54 10.70 -4.83 -9.11
CA GLY A 54 9.31 -5.28 -9.12
C GLY A 54 9.03 -6.46 -8.18
N TRP A 55 7.75 -6.65 -7.87
CA TRP A 55 7.23 -7.82 -7.17
C TRP A 55 5.83 -8.19 -7.65
N VAL A 56 5.34 -9.35 -7.21
CA VAL A 56 3.96 -9.79 -7.40
C VAL A 56 3.15 -9.28 -6.21
N SER A 57 2.06 -8.57 -6.47
CA SER A 57 1.18 -8.02 -5.45
C SER A 57 -0.27 -8.47 -5.70
N THR A 58 -1.00 -8.69 -4.62
CA THR A 58 -2.45 -8.83 -4.61
C THR A 58 -3.00 -7.56 -3.95
N CYS A 59 -3.68 -6.73 -4.73
CA CYS A 59 -4.21 -5.45 -4.29
C CYS A 59 -5.60 -5.24 -4.89
N THR A 60 -6.36 -4.32 -4.28
CA THR A 60 -7.67 -3.92 -4.81
C THR A 60 -7.50 -3.11 -6.10
N SER A 61 -8.55 -3.03 -6.91
CA SER A 61 -8.55 -2.19 -8.12
C SER A 61 -8.30 -0.72 -7.79
N LEU A 62 -8.79 -0.23 -6.64
CA LEU A 62 -8.58 1.13 -6.17
C LEU A 62 -7.09 1.42 -5.90
N GLU A 63 -6.41 0.54 -5.15
CA GLU A 63 -4.98 0.67 -4.86
C GLU A 63 -4.13 0.55 -6.13
N LEU A 64 -4.49 -0.37 -7.03
CA LEU A 64 -3.78 -0.53 -8.29
C LEU A 64 -3.93 0.70 -9.19
N ASN A 65 -5.13 1.28 -9.28
CA ASN A 65 -5.38 2.50 -10.04
C ASN A 65 -4.57 3.68 -9.49
N ALA A 66 -4.59 3.90 -8.17
CA ALA A 66 -3.77 4.92 -7.53
C ALA A 66 -2.27 4.71 -7.81
N ALA A 67 -1.79 3.46 -7.77
CA ALA A 67 -0.40 3.16 -8.09
C ALA A 67 -0.07 3.48 -9.56
N LEU A 68 -0.97 3.18 -10.50
CA LEU A 68 -0.79 3.50 -11.91
C LEU A 68 -0.74 5.02 -12.15
N GLU A 69 -1.59 5.80 -11.47
CA GLU A 69 -1.57 7.27 -11.53
C GLU A 69 -0.23 7.84 -11.05
N GLU A 70 0.37 7.20 -10.05
CA GLU A 70 1.69 7.52 -9.51
C GLU A 70 2.87 6.92 -10.31
N GLY A 71 2.61 6.34 -11.49
CA GLY A 71 3.66 5.86 -12.40
C GLY A 71 4.21 4.47 -12.12
N TYR A 72 3.50 3.64 -11.35
CA TYR A 72 3.82 2.21 -11.28
C TYR A 72 3.54 1.53 -12.63
N ILE A 73 4.33 0.50 -12.94
CA ILE A 73 4.18 -0.28 -14.17
C ILE A 73 3.70 -1.70 -13.84
N VAL A 74 2.60 -2.13 -14.46
CA VAL A 74 2.13 -3.51 -14.39
C VAL A 74 2.75 -4.31 -15.53
N THR A 75 3.61 -5.28 -15.20
CA THR A 75 4.25 -6.14 -16.20
C THR A 75 3.40 -7.35 -16.60
N LYS A 76 2.60 -7.87 -15.67
CA LYS A 76 1.77 -9.05 -15.86
C LYS A 76 0.60 -9.04 -14.89
N VAL A 77 -0.58 -9.42 -15.40
CA VAL A 77 -1.79 -9.67 -14.61
C VAL A 77 -2.03 -11.18 -14.58
N PHE A 78 -2.23 -11.75 -13.39
CA PHE A 78 -2.44 -13.20 -13.22
C PHE A 78 -3.92 -13.56 -13.04
N ARG A 79 -4.64 -12.79 -12.22
CA ARG A 79 -6.05 -13.01 -11.89
C ARG A 79 -6.69 -11.67 -11.55
N VAL A 80 -7.94 -11.52 -11.96
CA VAL A 80 -8.83 -10.43 -11.56
C VAL A 80 -10.03 -11.08 -10.87
N LEU A 81 -10.42 -10.55 -9.71
CA LEU A 81 -11.67 -10.90 -9.04
C LEU A 81 -12.65 -9.76 -9.33
N GLU A 82 -13.58 -10.02 -10.23
CA GLU A 82 -14.58 -9.06 -10.68
C GLU A 82 -15.90 -9.33 -9.95
N TYR A 83 -16.59 -8.25 -9.56
CA TYR A 83 -17.89 -8.28 -8.91
C TYR A 83 -18.86 -7.46 -9.75
N ASP A 84 -20.05 -7.99 -10.00
CA ASP A 84 -21.04 -7.36 -10.90
C ASP A 84 -21.69 -6.10 -10.30
N SER A 85 -21.60 -5.93 -8.99
CA SER A 85 -22.24 -4.83 -8.26
C SER A 85 -21.40 -4.39 -7.07
N SER A 86 -21.43 -3.09 -6.78
CA SER A 86 -20.87 -2.47 -5.58
C SER A 86 -21.95 -1.69 -4.83
N ASP A 87 -21.83 -1.59 -3.51
CA ASP A 87 -22.73 -0.83 -2.63
C ASP A 87 -21.90 0.01 -1.66
N ASP A 88 -22.16 1.32 -1.61
CA ASP A 88 -21.52 2.27 -0.69
C ASP A 88 -22.33 2.50 0.60
N GLN A 89 -23.53 1.92 0.72
CA GLN A 89 -24.43 2.05 1.86
C GLN A 89 -24.29 0.92 2.88
N LEU A 90 -23.74 -0.24 2.48
CA LEU A 90 -23.67 -1.45 3.32
C LEU A 90 -23.10 -1.19 4.71
N PHE A 91 -22.04 -0.37 4.80
CA PHE A 91 -21.39 -0.01 6.07
C PHE A 91 -21.66 1.41 6.53
N ALA A 92 -22.42 2.21 5.78
CA ALA A 92 -22.64 3.62 6.12
C ALA A 92 -23.32 3.81 7.49
N PRO A 93 -24.37 3.05 7.87
CA PRO A 93 -24.97 3.17 9.20
C PRO A 93 -23.99 2.79 10.32
N TYR A 94 -23.23 1.71 10.13
CA TYR A 94 -22.23 1.25 11.09
C TYR A 94 -21.16 2.33 11.31
N ILE A 95 -20.56 2.85 10.24
CA ILE A 95 -19.54 3.90 10.35
C ILE A 95 -20.12 5.14 11.04
N SER A 96 -21.33 5.57 10.69
CA SER A 96 -21.98 6.72 11.32
C SER A 96 -22.13 6.56 12.84
N GLU A 97 -22.56 5.39 13.30
CA GLU A 97 -22.76 5.11 14.73
C GLU A 97 -21.43 5.14 15.50
N PHE A 98 -20.41 4.43 15.02
CA PHE A 98 -19.12 4.34 15.72
C PHE A 98 -18.30 5.63 15.63
N MET A 99 -18.46 6.41 14.56
CA MET A 99 -17.88 7.76 14.48
C MET A 99 -18.51 8.69 15.52
N ALA A 100 -19.84 8.66 15.68
CA ALA A 100 -20.52 9.43 16.72
C ALA A 100 -20.04 9.05 18.12
N ALA A 101 -19.93 7.75 18.41
CA ALA A 101 -19.40 7.25 19.68
C ALA A 101 -17.97 7.75 19.95
N LYS A 102 -17.10 7.76 18.93
CA LYS A 102 -15.73 8.30 19.04
C LYS A 102 -15.72 9.77 19.41
N PHE A 103 -16.58 10.59 18.80
CA PHE A 103 -16.68 12.03 19.14
C PHE A 103 -17.22 12.27 20.55
N ILE A 104 -18.25 11.52 20.97
CA ILE A 104 -18.84 11.65 22.31
C ILE A 104 -17.82 11.30 23.40
N HIS A 105 -17.05 10.22 23.21
CA HIS A 105 -16.06 9.80 24.20
C HIS A 105 -14.86 10.77 24.30
N LEU A 106 -14.48 11.40 23.19
CA LEU A 106 -13.45 12.45 23.17
C LEU A 106 -13.95 13.77 23.76
N GLY A 107 -15.23 14.10 23.59
CA GLY A 107 -15.84 15.31 24.17
C GLY A 107 -15.90 15.28 25.70
N SER A 108 -16.07 14.10 26.31
CA SER A 108 -16.11 13.93 27.78
C SER A 108 -14.76 14.01 28.48
N ILE A 109 -13.64 14.11 27.75
CA ILE A 109 -12.28 14.26 28.31
C ILE A 109 -11.84 15.74 28.37
N ILE A 110 -12.58 16.65 27.72
CA ILE A 110 -12.23 18.08 27.59
C ILE A 110 -13.14 18.99 28.44
N VAL A 111 -13.99 18.42 29.32
CA VAL A 111 -14.82 19.18 30.27
C VAL A 111 -14.46 18.84 31.71
#